data_AF-A0A358U6J6-F1
#
_entry.id   AF-A0A358U6J6-F1
#
_cell.length_a   1.000
_cell.length_b   1.000
_cell.length_c   1.000
_cell.angle_alpha   90.00
_cell.angle_beta   90.00
_cell.angle_gamma   90.00
#
_symmetry.space_group_name_H-M   'P 1'
#
loop_
_entity.id
_entity.type
_entity.pdbx_description
1 polymer ?
#
loop_
_entity_poly.entity_id
_entity_poly.type
_entity_poly.pdbx_seq_one_letter_code
_entity_poly.pdbx_strand_id
1 'polypeptide(L)'
;MKKTGFLLIALLLQLCVTLVIGTVVSYGSTNDRAPSGLIVWGLDFSGLNRDQVAAQLKERIPNSVTYEDQVFPLKAEQTHKVIEQWLDQVFPRSTGSKIADHLSNLVRSKNDISTDQLGMDRDETIDQLKAISGIINQPMLQATIAYKHGRLEKTQGKSGHEMDVEATWVKISQEHEYKQVEAVIREIPAQPSTADLAKINDILGDYTTYFNSQNVPRTQNVRIAAEAINDHLIPPGKVFSFNGVVGERTEAAGYLPAVVFVDNSMIKENGGGICQDSSTLFQAVRQANLAIEEKHTHSLPISYVLKGQDATVFYGLLDFRFRNDTQGYLLISARTGENWLRIRLFGLADDRHPTLKNPEGYPTSPVDWHLDPK
;
A
#
# COMPACT_ATOMS: atom_id res chain seq x y z
N MET A 1 18.82 41.62 89.34
CA MET A 1 17.97 42.09 88.21
C MET A 1 18.54 41.82 86.80
N LYS A 2 19.68 41.13 86.59
CA LYS A 2 20.26 40.92 85.24
C LYS A 2 19.93 39.58 84.55
N LYS A 3 19.49 38.54 85.28
CA LYS A 3 19.23 37.20 84.71
C LYS A 3 17.88 37.08 83.98
N THR A 4 16.86 37.83 84.40
CA THR A 4 15.52 37.84 83.77
C THR A 4 15.51 38.52 82.40
N GLY A 5 16.29 39.59 82.22
CA GLY A 5 16.41 40.28 80.92
C GLY A 5 17.08 39.42 79.83
N PHE A 6 18.10 38.64 80.19
CA PHE A 6 18.78 37.74 79.24
C PHE A 6 17.88 36.58 78.80
N LEU A 7 17.07 36.04 79.72
CA LEU A 7 16.13 34.96 79.43
C LEU A 7 14.99 35.44 78.51
N LEU A 8 14.49 36.66 78.71
CA LEU A 8 13.50 37.30 77.85
C LEU A 8 14.04 37.56 76.44
N ILE A 9 15.28 38.03 76.31
CA ILE A 9 15.93 38.24 75.00
C ILE A 9 16.15 36.91 74.28
N ALA A 10 16.58 35.86 74.98
CA ALA A 10 16.76 34.53 74.41
C ALA A 10 15.43 33.91 73.94
N LEU A 11 14.35 34.06 74.72
CA LEU A 11 13.00 33.62 74.35
C LEU A 11 12.44 34.40 73.15
N LEU A 12 12.69 35.70 73.07
CA LEU A 12 12.32 36.53 71.91
C LEU A 12 13.09 36.14 70.65
N LEU A 13 14.39 35.86 70.76
CA LEU A 13 15.20 35.35 69.65
C LEU A 13 14.72 33.99 69.16
N GLN A 14 14.37 33.08 70.08
CA GLN A 14 13.84 31.76 69.72
C GLN A 14 12.43 31.84 69.11
N LEU A 15 11.59 32.77 69.56
CA LEU A 15 10.29 33.06 68.93
C LEU A 15 10.47 33.63 67.52
N CYS A 16 11.41 34.55 67.31
CA CYS A 16 11.71 35.08 65.98
C CYS A 16 12.25 33.99 65.04
N VAL A 17 13.14 33.12 65.51
CA VAL A 17 13.67 32.01 64.71
C VAL A 17 12.57 31.01 64.36
N THR A 18 11.67 30.67 65.30
CA THR A 18 10.56 29.75 65.03
C THR A 18 9.47 30.37 64.14
N LEU A 19 9.20 31.68 64.24
CA LEU A 19 8.33 32.38 63.28
C LEU A 19 8.97 32.49 61.90
N VAL A 20 10.27 32.77 61.81
CA VAL A 20 10.97 32.80 60.51
C VAL A 20 11.00 31.41 59.88
N ILE A 21 11.37 30.37 60.63
CA ILE A 21 11.37 28.98 60.14
C ILE A 21 9.95 28.53 59.80
N GLY A 22 8.98 28.73 60.70
CA GLY A 22 7.58 28.34 60.48
C GLY A 22 6.95 29.06 59.30
N THR A 23 7.28 30.34 59.10
CA THR A 23 6.80 31.09 57.93
C THR A 23 7.61 30.82 56.67
N VAL A 24 8.83 30.29 56.72
CA VAL A 24 9.59 29.79 55.56
C VAL A 24 9.07 28.40 55.15
N VAL A 25 8.80 27.52 56.12
CA VAL A 25 8.23 26.18 55.90
C VAL A 25 6.79 26.28 55.36
N SER A 26 5.95 27.11 55.98
CA SER A 26 4.59 27.37 55.48
C SER A 26 4.57 28.08 54.13
N TYR A 27 5.58 28.91 53.84
CA TYR A 27 5.70 29.59 52.54
C TYR A 27 6.21 28.65 51.44
N GLY A 28 7.19 27.79 51.74
CA GLY A 28 7.59 26.70 50.83
C GLY A 28 6.42 25.75 50.51
N SER A 29 5.52 25.54 51.47
CA SER A 29 4.29 24.74 51.29
C SER A 29 3.19 25.42 50.45
N THR A 30 3.21 26.75 50.28
CA THR A 30 2.15 27.50 49.57
C THR A 30 2.54 27.88 48.14
N ASN A 31 3.84 28.00 47.85
CA ASN A 31 4.36 28.15 46.48
C ASN A 31 4.44 26.83 45.69
N ASP A 32 4.18 25.70 46.34
CA ASP A 32 4.15 24.37 45.70
C ASP A 32 2.72 23.93 45.37
N ARG A 33 1.82 24.87 45.06
CA ARG A 33 0.42 24.58 44.70
C ARG A 33 0.03 25.22 43.38
N ALA A 34 -0.70 24.47 42.58
CA ALA A 34 -1.24 24.92 41.30
C ALA A 34 -2.17 26.12 41.49
N PRO A 35 -2.12 27.11 40.60
CA PRO A 35 -2.98 28.29 40.67
C PRO A 35 -4.46 27.92 40.55
N SER A 36 -5.32 28.68 41.22
CA SER A 36 -6.77 28.49 41.12
C SER A 36 -7.28 28.73 39.69
N GLY A 37 -8.02 27.76 39.16
CA GLY A 37 -8.53 27.73 37.79
C GLY A 37 -7.60 27.06 36.77
N LEU A 38 -6.56 26.32 37.21
CA LEU A 38 -5.70 25.56 36.30
C LEU A 38 -6.47 24.39 35.70
N ILE A 39 -6.88 24.53 34.44
CA ILE A 39 -7.60 23.50 33.70
C ILE A 39 -6.72 22.95 32.58
N VAL A 40 -6.52 21.63 32.56
CA VAL A 40 -5.80 20.93 31.48
C VAL A 40 -6.65 19.75 31.01
N TRP A 41 -6.84 19.61 29.69
CA TRP A 41 -7.69 18.58 29.08
C TRP A 41 -9.09 18.45 29.74
N GLY A 42 -9.67 19.59 30.15
CA GLY A 42 -10.99 19.66 30.79
C GLY A 42 -11.04 19.33 32.29
N LEU A 43 -9.90 19.11 32.95
CA LEU A 43 -9.81 18.75 34.37
C LEU A 43 -9.22 19.89 35.19
N ASP A 44 -9.79 20.11 36.39
CA ASP A 44 -9.33 21.11 37.33
C ASP A 44 -8.21 20.56 38.24
N PHE A 45 -7.02 21.17 38.14
CA PHE A 45 -5.84 20.84 38.91
C PHE A 45 -5.57 21.83 40.05
N SER A 46 -6.50 22.76 40.31
CA SER A 46 -6.34 23.82 41.30
C SER A 46 -5.93 23.31 42.69
N GLY A 47 -4.88 23.89 43.26
CA GLY A 47 -4.45 23.60 44.63
C GLY A 47 -3.70 22.27 44.82
N LEU A 48 -3.54 21.46 43.77
CA LEU A 48 -2.67 20.28 43.77
C LEU A 48 -1.19 20.70 43.75
N ASN A 49 -0.32 19.88 44.32
CA ASN A 49 1.13 20.13 44.24
C ASN A 49 1.72 19.66 42.90
N ARG A 50 2.97 20.06 42.62
CA ARG A 50 3.63 19.76 41.34
C ARG A 50 3.64 18.27 41.03
N ASP A 51 3.97 17.43 42.01
CA ASP A 51 4.07 15.97 41.83
C ASP A 51 2.71 15.32 41.56
N GLN A 52 1.65 15.80 42.22
CA GLN A 52 0.28 15.36 42.00
C GLN A 52 -0.20 15.71 40.59
N VAL A 53 0.06 16.94 40.13
CA VAL A 53 -0.28 17.36 38.77
C VAL A 53 0.52 16.54 37.75
N ALA A 54 1.83 16.35 37.96
CA ALA A 54 2.68 15.55 37.10
C ALA A 54 2.19 14.10 36.97
N ALA A 55 1.87 13.45 38.10
CA ALA A 55 1.41 12.07 38.12
C ALA A 55 0.08 11.90 37.37
N GLN A 56 -0.87 12.80 37.61
CA GLN A 56 -2.19 12.74 36.96
C GLN A 56 -2.13 13.05 35.46
N LEU A 57 -1.27 13.98 35.02
CA LEU A 57 -1.08 14.26 33.60
C LEU A 57 -0.42 13.07 32.89
N LYS A 58 0.64 12.50 33.47
CA LYS A 58 1.36 11.34 32.92
C LYS A 58 0.47 10.10 32.86
N GLU A 59 -0.42 9.92 33.83
CA GLU A 59 -1.33 8.78 33.86
C GLU A 59 -2.36 8.80 32.72
N ARG A 60 -2.69 9.98 32.20
CA ARG A 60 -3.67 10.16 31.12
C ARG A 60 -3.08 10.09 29.73
N ILE A 61 -1.76 10.03 29.60
CA ILE A 61 -1.11 9.85 28.32
C ILE A 61 -1.30 8.39 27.88
N PRO A 62 -1.79 8.15 26.65
CA PRO A 62 -1.81 6.82 26.07
C PRO A 62 -0.42 6.18 26.13
N ASN A 63 -0.34 4.98 26.68
CA ASN A 63 0.91 4.27 26.91
C ASN A 63 1.09 3.06 25.99
N SER A 64 0.09 2.74 25.18
CA SER A 64 0.16 1.61 24.26
C SER A 64 -0.84 1.72 23.11
N VAL A 65 -0.47 1.09 22.01
CA VAL A 65 -1.32 0.82 20.87
C VAL A 65 -1.71 -0.64 20.87
N THR A 66 -2.96 -0.96 20.56
CA THR A 66 -3.43 -2.35 20.48
C THR A 66 -3.80 -2.73 19.05
N TYR A 67 -3.57 -3.99 18.70
CA TYR A 67 -4.04 -4.59 17.44
C TYR A 67 -4.34 -6.07 17.71
N GLU A 68 -5.59 -6.47 17.49
CA GLU A 68 -6.10 -7.79 17.91
C GLU A 68 -5.77 -8.04 19.39
N ASP A 69 -5.10 -9.16 19.70
CA ASP A 69 -4.67 -9.52 21.06
C ASP A 69 -3.29 -8.95 21.44
N GLN A 70 -2.65 -8.18 20.56
CA GLN A 70 -1.31 -7.64 20.76
C GLN A 70 -1.35 -6.23 21.35
N VAL A 71 -0.43 -5.98 22.29
CA VAL A 71 -0.26 -4.68 22.95
C VAL A 71 1.15 -4.17 22.70
N PHE A 72 1.27 -3.02 22.05
CA PHE A 72 2.52 -2.36 21.71
C PHE A 72 2.73 -1.16 22.63
N PRO A 73 3.69 -1.22 23.58
CA PRO A 73 3.93 -0.10 24.47
C PRO A 73 4.52 1.10 23.71
N LEU A 74 4.03 2.30 24.05
CA LEU A 74 4.55 3.58 23.59
C LEU A 74 5.45 4.18 24.66
N LYS A 75 6.60 4.68 24.22
CA LYS A 75 7.47 5.55 24.98
C LYS A 75 6.96 6.98 24.86
N ALA A 76 7.11 7.71 25.95
CA ALA A 76 6.67 9.10 26.11
C ALA A 76 7.81 9.92 26.75
N GLU A 77 9.06 9.65 26.40
CA GLU A 77 10.22 10.30 27.02
C GLU A 77 10.25 11.80 26.72
N GLN A 78 10.07 12.16 25.45
CA GLN A 78 10.04 13.56 25.02
C GLN A 78 8.75 14.23 25.51
N THR A 79 7.63 13.50 25.45
CA THR A 79 6.35 13.92 26.03
C THR A 79 6.48 14.27 27.52
N HIS A 80 7.07 13.40 28.33
CA HIS A 80 7.30 13.65 29.75
C HIS A 80 8.20 14.85 29.99
N LYS A 81 9.24 15.03 29.16
CA LYS A 81 10.13 16.19 29.25
C LYS A 81 9.38 17.50 28.99
N VAL A 82 8.47 17.53 28.01
CA VAL A 82 7.62 18.70 27.74
C VAL A 82 6.69 18.99 28.93
N ILE A 83 6.09 17.96 29.53
CA ILE A 83 5.29 18.12 30.76
C ILE A 83 6.13 18.71 31.89
N GLU A 84 7.34 18.21 32.12
CA GLU A 84 8.22 18.74 33.19
C GLU A 84 8.61 20.20 32.93
N GLN A 85 8.91 20.56 31.68
CA GLN A 85 9.22 21.94 31.29
C GLN A 85 8.03 22.87 31.47
N TRP A 86 6.82 22.40 31.14
CA TRP A 86 5.58 23.13 31.39
C TRP A 86 5.31 23.28 32.91
N LEU A 87 5.51 22.21 33.69
CA LEU A 87 5.40 22.26 35.14
C LEU A 87 6.39 23.24 35.77
N ASP A 88 7.62 23.36 35.24
CA ASP A 88 8.58 24.36 35.71
C ASP A 88 8.11 25.80 35.45
N GLN A 89 7.30 26.01 34.42
CA GLN A 89 6.60 27.27 34.21
C GLN A 89 5.45 27.41 35.20
N VAL A 90 4.60 26.41 35.38
CA VAL A 90 3.45 26.51 36.32
C VAL A 90 3.92 26.71 37.77
N PHE A 91 4.98 26.00 38.18
CA PHE A 91 5.55 25.96 39.53
C PHE A 91 6.99 26.51 39.53
N PRO A 92 7.19 27.83 39.41
CA PRO A 92 8.53 28.42 39.39
C PRO A 92 9.21 28.23 40.74
N ARG A 93 10.53 27.97 40.70
CA ARG A 93 11.33 27.81 41.92
C ARG A 93 11.28 29.09 42.75
N SER A 94 11.00 28.97 44.04
CA SER A 94 11.01 30.09 44.98
C SER A 94 12.38 30.80 44.95
N THR A 95 12.37 32.12 44.82
CA THR A 95 13.60 32.94 44.87
C THR A 95 14.15 33.11 46.30
N GLY A 96 13.45 32.55 47.31
CA GLY A 96 13.74 32.75 48.72
C GLY A 96 13.29 34.10 49.28
N SER A 97 12.73 34.99 48.45
CA SER A 97 12.20 36.29 48.86
C SER A 97 10.68 36.35 48.73
N LYS A 98 9.99 36.47 49.87
CA LYS A 98 8.53 36.51 49.95
C LYS A 98 7.89 37.61 49.10
N ILE A 99 8.52 38.78 49.07
CA ILE A 99 8.01 39.94 48.35
C ILE A 99 8.22 39.73 46.84
N ALA A 100 9.37 39.17 46.45
CA ALA A 100 9.68 38.90 45.06
C ALA A 100 8.75 37.85 44.45
N ASP A 101 8.50 36.73 45.15
CA ASP A 101 7.58 35.72 44.60
C ASP A 101 6.10 36.14 44.71
N HIS A 102 5.69 36.95 45.71
CA HIS A 102 4.33 37.50 45.71
C HIS A 102 4.10 38.48 44.55
N LEU A 103 5.08 39.32 44.23
CA LEU A 103 5.00 40.24 43.09
C LEU A 103 5.00 39.47 41.76
N SER A 104 5.83 38.43 41.60
CA SER A 104 5.83 37.63 40.38
C SER A 104 4.50 36.88 40.18
N ASN A 105 3.89 36.39 41.27
CA ASN A 105 2.57 35.75 41.24
C ASN A 105 1.40 36.73 41.00
N LEU A 106 1.51 37.99 41.44
CA LEU A 106 0.52 39.05 41.18
C LEU A 106 0.60 39.61 39.75
N VAL A 107 1.81 39.65 39.18
CA VAL A 107 2.06 40.10 37.80
C VAL A 107 1.72 39.00 36.78
N ARG A 108 1.66 37.74 37.22
CA ARG A 108 1.20 36.61 36.40
C ARG A 108 -0.28 36.75 36.04
N SER A 109 -0.52 37.24 34.83
CA SER A 109 -1.79 37.13 34.14
C SER A 109 -2.27 35.68 34.13
N LYS A 110 -3.54 35.46 34.51
CA LYS A 110 -4.24 34.17 34.47
C LYS A 110 -4.26 33.49 33.08
N ASN A 111 -3.89 34.20 32.02
CA ASN A 111 -4.10 33.78 30.64
C ASN A 111 -2.82 33.35 29.88
N ASP A 112 -1.62 33.38 30.49
CA ASP A 112 -0.37 33.24 29.72
C ASP A 112 0.26 31.84 29.71
N ILE A 113 -0.24 30.87 30.48
CA ILE A 113 0.30 29.51 30.45
C ILE A 113 -0.48 28.69 29.42
N SER A 114 -0.01 28.73 28.17
CA SER A 114 -0.57 27.87 27.11
C SER A 114 -0.41 26.40 27.48
N THR A 115 -1.47 25.64 27.24
CA THR A 115 -1.52 24.18 27.35
C THR A 115 -1.44 23.52 25.97
N ASP A 116 -1.29 24.29 24.89
CA ASP A 116 -1.33 23.80 23.51
C ASP A 116 -0.15 22.86 23.19
N GLN A 117 0.91 22.92 23.99
CA GLN A 117 2.07 22.03 23.89
C GLN A 117 1.95 20.77 24.75
N LEU A 118 0.89 20.64 25.57
CA LEU A 118 0.64 19.46 26.38
C LEU A 118 -0.09 18.40 25.57
N GLY A 119 0.66 17.36 25.19
CA GLY A 119 0.18 16.19 24.47
C GLY A 119 1.35 15.25 24.21
N MET A 120 1.08 14.09 23.60
CA MET A 120 2.18 13.25 23.12
C MET A 120 3.03 14.02 22.12
N ASP A 121 4.33 13.79 22.15
CA ASP A 121 5.25 14.30 21.14
C ASP A 121 4.98 13.57 19.82
N ARG A 122 4.65 14.34 18.78
CA ARG A 122 4.25 13.78 17.49
C ARG A 122 5.37 12.98 16.85
N ASP A 123 6.58 13.50 16.82
CA ASP A 123 7.68 12.88 16.08
C ASP A 123 8.13 11.59 16.78
N GLU A 124 8.27 11.63 18.12
CA GLU A 124 8.51 10.44 18.96
C GLU A 124 7.44 9.36 18.74
N THR A 125 6.17 9.76 18.68
CA THR A 125 5.06 8.80 18.53
C THR A 125 4.99 8.23 17.12
N ILE A 126 5.11 9.07 16.10
CA ILE A 126 5.07 8.64 14.69
C ILE A 126 6.21 7.65 14.38
N ASP A 127 7.41 7.86 14.90
CA ASP A 127 8.52 6.94 14.66
C ASP A 127 8.29 5.57 15.31
N GLN A 128 7.68 5.54 16.50
CA GLN A 128 7.24 4.29 17.13
C GLN A 128 6.11 3.63 16.36
N LEU A 129 5.11 4.39 15.89
CA LEU A 129 4.03 3.87 15.06
C LEU A 129 4.57 3.29 13.75
N LYS A 130 5.57 3.89 13.11
CA LYS A 130 6.22 3.29 11.94
C LYS A 130 6.87 1.96 12.28
N ALA A 131 7.58 1.86 13.41
CA ALA A 131 8.17 0.59 13.85
C ALA A 131 7.10 -0.47 14.12
N ILE A 132 6.00 -0.10 14.78
CA ILE A 132 4.85 -0.97 15.04
C ILE A 132 4.17 -1.39 13.72
N SER A 133 4.02 -0.47 12.77
CA SER A 133 3.46 -0.78 11.44
C SER A 133 4.27 -1.85 10.72
N GLY A 134 5.60 -1.87 10.89
CA GLY A 134 6.45 -2.92 10.31
C GLY A 134 6.17 -4.32 10.86
N ILE A 135 5.55 -4.43 12.04
CA ILE A 135 5.16 -5.69 12.67
C ILE A 135 3.72 -6.06 12.30
N ILE A 136 2.82 -5.06 12.29
CA ILE A 136 1.39 -5.24 12.00
C ILE A 136 1.15 -5.49 10.51
N ASN A 137 1.83 -4.74 9.63
CA ASN A 137 1.49 -4.72 8.22
C ASN A 137 1.71 -6.08 7.57
N GLN A 138 0.66 -6.56 6.90
CA GLN A 138 0.71 -7.78 6.11
C GLN A 138 0.42 -7.45 4.64
N PRO A 139 1.34 -7.77 3.71
CA PRO A 139 1.07 -7.54 2.29
C PRO A 139 -0.05 -8.46 1.78
N MET A 140 -0.82 -7.96 0.81
CA MET A 140 -1.79 -8.80 0.11
C MET A 140 -1.10 -9.84 -0.77
N LEU A 141 -1.73 -11.00 -0.92
CA LEU A 141 -1.35 -12.04 -1.86
C LEU A 141 -2.36 -12.07 -3.00
N GLN A 142 -1.89 -11.82 -4.21
CA GLN A 142 -2.75 -11.87 -5.40
C GLN A 142 -3.24 -13.29 -5.65
N ALA A 143 -4.50 -13.41 -6.10
CA ALA A 143 -4.97 -14.66 -6.68
C ALA A 143 -4.27 -14.86 -8.02
N THR A 144 -3.95 -16.11 -8.38
CA THR A 144 -3.35 -16.42 -9.69
C THR A 144 -4.22 -17.39 -10.48
N ILE A 145 -4.11 -17.33 -11.80
CA ILE A 145 -4.75 -18.26 -12.73
C ILE A 145 -3.77 -18.63 -13.83
N ALA A 146 -3.76 -19.90 -14.20
CA ALA A 146 -3.02 -20.40 -15.35
C ALA A 146 -3.83 -21.48 -16.05
N TYR A 147 -3.65 -21.63 -17.36
CA TYR A 147 -4.22 -22.76 -18.08
C TYR A 147 -3.17 -23.86 -18.22
N LYS A 148 -3.36 -25.00 -17.55
CA LYS A 148 -2.43 -26.15 -17.49
C LYS A 148 -3.19 -27.47 -17.65
N HIS A 149 -2.63 -28.44 -18.37
CA HIS A 149 -3.21 -29.78 -18.53
C HIS A 149 -4.70 -29.82 -18.89
N GLY A 150 -5.15 -28.95 -19.80
CA GLY A 150 -6.56 -28.92 -20.23
C GLY A 150 -7.52 -28.18 -19.30
N ARG A 151 -7.05 -27.54 -18.22
CA ARG A 151 -7.89 -26.89 -17.21
C ARG A 151 -7.31 -25.57 -16.70
N LEU A 152 -8.18 -24.72 -16.19
CA LEU A 152 -7.80 -23.52 -15.46
C LEU A 152 -7.44 -23.91 -14.02
N GLU A 153 -6.17 -23.69 -13.65
CA GLU A 153 -5.68 -23.83 -12.28
C GLU A 153 -5.68 -22.44 -11.62
N LYS A 154 -6.47 -22.29 -10.55
CA LYS A 154 -6.64 -21.02 -9.83
C LYS A 154 -6.09 -21.16 -8.41
N THR A 155 -5.38 -20.16 -7.92
CA THR A 155 -4.96 -20.06 -6.52
C THR A 155 -5.73 -18.94 -5.83
N GLN A 156 -6.02 -19.12 -4.55
CA GLN A 156 -6.73 -18.10 -3.77
C GLN A 156 -5.77 -16.98 -3.38
N GLY A 157 -6.23 -15.74 -3.58
CA GLY A 157 -5.59 -14.58 -2.99
C GLY A 157 -5.96 -14.41 -1.53
N LYS A 158 -5.17 -13.62 -0.81
CA LYS A 158 -5.45 -13.19 0.57
C LYS A 158 -5.32 -11.68 0.65
N SER A 159 -6.30 -11.01 1.25
CA SER A 159 -6.19 -9.59 1.58
C SER A 159 -5.03 -9.38 2.53
N GLY A 160 -4.34 -8.26 2.35
CA GLY A 160 -3.38 -7.73 3.30
C GLY A 160 -4.03 -6.64 4.14
N HIS A 161 -3.26 -6.08 5.05
CA HIS A 161 -3.68 -4.94 5.84
C HIS A 161 -2.46 -4.09 6.19
N GLU A 162 -2.68 -2.80 6.40
CA GLU A 162 -1.66 -1.88 6.85
C GLU A 162 -2.22 -0.95 7.93
N MET A 163 -1.39 -0.60 8.90
CA MET A 163 -1.73 0.42 9.86
C MET A 163 -1.67 1.80 9.21
N ASP A 164 -2.75 2.56 9.33
CA ASP A 164 -2.75 3.98 9.02
C ASP A 164 -2.10 4.74 10.18
N VAL A 165 -0.80 5.01 10.01
CA VAL A 165 0.04 5.67 11.02
C VAL A 165 -0.51 7.04 11.40
N GLU A 166 -0.97 7.83 10.43
CA GLU A 166 -1.46 9.20 10.67
C GLU A 166 -2.83 9.17 11.35
N ALA A 167 -3.76 8.32 10.89
CA ALA A 167 -5.05 8.19 11.55
C ALA A 167 -4.91 7.62 12.98
N THR A 168 -3.98 6.69 13.19
CA THR A 168 -3.67 6.16 14.53
C THR A 168 -3.09 7.26 15.42
N TRP A 169 -2.17 8.08 14.91
CA TRP A 169 -1.65 9.24 15.63
C TRP A 169 -2.76 10.23 16.02
N VAL A 170 -3.66 10.56 15.08
CA VAL A 170 -4.78 11.46 15.38
C VAL A 170 -5.62 10.92 16.54
N LYS A 171 -5.94 9.62 16.52
CA LYS A 171 -6.66 8.94 17.60
C LYS A 171 -5.90 9.02 18.93
N ILE A 172 -4.59 8.79 18.94
CA ILE A 172 -3.73 8.93 20.13
C ILE A 172 -3.74 10.37 20.66
N SER A 173 -3.59 11.35 19.78
CA SER A 173 -3.48 12.77 20.16
C SER A 173 -4.76 13.34 20.79
N GLN A 174 -5.91 12.72 20.50
CA GLN A 174 -7.22 13.12 21.02
C GLN A 174 -7.67 12.29 22.22
N GLU A 175 -6.94 11.22 22.57
CA GLU A 175 -7.27 10.30 23.65
C GLU A 175 -6.62 10.77 24.98
N HIS A 176 -7.47 11.02 25.99
CA HIS A 176 -7.06 11.50 27.31
C HIS A 176 -7.78 10.77 28.46
N GLU A 177 -8.57 9.75 28.13
CA GLU A 177 -9.36 8.95 29.06
C GLU A 177 -8.80 7.53 29.18
N TYR A 178 -8.39 6.93 28.06
CA TYR A 178 -7.87 5.57 28.01
C TYR A 178 -6.35 5.51 27.82
N LYS A 179 -5.71 4.56 28.51
CA LYS A 179 -4.27 4.29 28.36
C LYS A 179 -3.93 3.55 27.07
N GLN A 180 -4.91 2.90 26.45
CA GLN A 180 -4.71 2.05 25.28
C GLN A 180 -5.51 2.59 24.11
N VAL A 181 -4.87 2.68 22.94
CA VAL A 181 -5.49 3.14 21.70
C VAL A 181 -5.42 2.04 20.66
N GLU A 182 -6.56 1.59 20.18
CA GLU A 182 -6.60 0.61 19.08
C GLU A 182 -6.09 1.23 17.78
N ALA A 183 -5.16 0.55 17.11
CA ALA A 183 -4.58 0.94 15.83
C ALA A 183 -5.66 1.07 14.74
N VAL A 184 -5.51 2.08 13.89
CA VAL A 184 -6.38 2.24 12.72
C VAL A 184 -5.80 1.41 11.59
N ILE A 185 -6.56 0.40 11.14
CA ILE A 185 -6.11 -0.55 10.11
C ILE A 185 -6.87 -0.33 8.81
N ARG A 186 -6.13 -0.29 7.71
CA ARG A 186 -6.65 -0.26 6.34
C ARG A 186 -6.46 -1.62 5.69
N GLU A 187 -7.56 -2.23 5.29
CA GLU A 187 -7.56 -3.45 4.50
C GLU A 187 -7.06 -3.18 3.07
N ILE A 188 -6.16 -4.04 2.59
CA ILE A 188 -5.64 -4.03 1.23
C ILE A 188 -6.22 -5.26 0.51
N PRO A 189 -7.30 -5.11 -0.28
CA PRO A 189 -7.90 -6.25 -0.95
C PRO A 189 -6.93 -6.85 -1.97
N ALA A 190 -6.93 -8.18 -2.09
CA ALA A 190 -6.20 -8.86 -3.16
C ALA A 190 -6.74 -8.44 -4.53
N GLN A 191 -5.84 -8.07 -5.45
CA GLN A 191 -6.18 -7.72 -6.83
C GLN A 191 -5.27 -8.45 -7.82
N PRO A 192 -5.79 -9.33 -8.70
CA PRO A 192 -7.18 -9.79 -8.75
C PRO A 192 -7.60 -10.53 -7.47
N SER A 193 -8.88 -10.45 -7.13
CA SER A 193 -9.43 -11.21 -6.00
C SER A 193 -9.76 -12.65 -6.42
N THR A 194 -9.91 -13.55 -5.44
CA THR A 194 -10.39 -14.92 -5.69
C THR A 194 -11.75 -14.93 -6.39
N ALA A 195 -12.63 -13.98 -6.05
CA ALA A 195 -13.95 -13.84 -6.67
C ALA A 195 -13.86 -13.38 -8.13
N ASP A 196 -12.87 -12.55 -8.47
CA ASP A 196 -12.64 -12.13 -9.86
C ASP A 196 -12.18 -13.29 -10.73
N LEU A 197 -11.22 -14.08 -10.25
CA LEU A 197 -10.72 -15.23 -11.00
C LEU A 197 -11.76 -16.36 -11.08
N ALA A 198 -12.66 -16.47 -10.09
CA ALA A 198 -13.76 -17.43 -10.12
C ALA A 198 -14.70 -17.21 -11.33
N LYS A 199 -14.81 -15.98 -11.85
CA LYS A 199 -15.65 -15.65 -13.01
C LYS A 199 -15.05 -16.09 -14.36
N ILE A 200 -13.73 -16.34 -14.41
CA ILE A 200 -13.04 -16.74 -15.64
C ILE A 200 -13.28 -18.24 -15.88
N ASN A 201 -14.24 -18.61 -16.72
CA ASN A 201 -14.56 -20.02 -17.00
C ASN A 201 -14.85 -20.29 -18.48
N ASP A 202 -15.29 -19.28 -19.22
CA ASP A 202 -15.72 -19.42 -20.61
C ASP A 202 -14.56 -19.21 -21.57
N ILE A 203 -14.54 -19.98 -22.66
CA ILE A 203 -13.67 -19.71 -23.81
C ILE A 203 -14.39 -18.67 -24.67
N LEU A 204 -13.80 -17.49 -24.84
CA LEU A 204 -14.36 -16.42 -25.66
C LEU A 204 -13.74 -16.41 -27.06
N GLY A 205 -12.49 -16.88 -27.18
CA GLY A 205 -11.75 -16.97 -28.44
C GLY A 205 -10.77 -18.13 -28.41
N ASP A 206 -10.58 -18.80 -29.55
CA ASP A 206 -9.69 -19.94 -29.69
C ASP A 206 -9.29 -20.10 -31.16
N TYR A 207 -8.03 -19.73 -31.43
CA TYR A 207 -7.50 -19.76 -32.79
C TYR A 207 -6.15 -20.46 -32.85
N THR A 208 -5.98 -21.30 -33.87
CA THR A 208 -4.74 -22.02 -34.13
C THR A 208 -4.14 -21.65 -35.48
N THR A 209 -2.84 -21.37 -35.51
CA THR A 209 -2.06 -21.26 -36.74
C THR A 209 -0.94 -22.29 -36.77
N TYR A 210 -0.45 -22.61 -37.97
CA TYR A 210 0.61 -23.62 -38.17
C TYR A 210 1.88 -22.99 -38.75
N PHE A 211 3.02 -23.60 -38.48
CA PHE A 211 4.33 -23.15 -38.97
C PHE A 211 5.24 -24.31 -39.34
N ASN A 212 6.25 -24.04 -40.17
CA ASN A 212 7.27 -25.04 -40.50
C ASN A 212 8.29 -25.15 -39.35
N SER A 213 8.20 -26.23 -38.58
CA SER A 213 9.08 -26.53 -37.44
C SER A 213 10.56 -26.73 -37.82
N GLN A 214 10.85 -27.03 -39.09
CA GLN A 214 12.21 -27.17 -39.60
C GLN A 214 12.92 -25.81 -39.74
N ASN A 215 12.18 -24.70 -39.76
CA ASN A 215 12.77 -23.37 -39.67
C ASN A 215 13.03 -23.04 -38.19
N VAL A 216 14.16 -23.54 -37.68
CA VAL A 216 14.52 -23.45 -36.26
C VAL A 216 14.55 -22.01 -35.74
N PRO A 217 15.21 -21.03 -36.41
CA PRO A 217 15.25 -19.64 -35.92
C PRO A 217 13.86 -19.02 -35.77
N ARG A 218 13.02 -19.18 -36.81
CA ARG A 218 11.65 -18.66 -36.79
C ARG A 218 10.80 -19.33 -35.71
N THR A 219 10.93 -20.65 -35.57
CA THR A 219 10.16 -21.43 -34.59
C THR A 219 10.51 -21.01 -33.17
N GLN A 220 11.79 -20.78 -32.89
CA GLN A 220 12.23 -20.24 -31.59
C GLN A 220 11.60 -18.87 -31.30
N ASN A 221 11.59 -17.95 -32.27
CA ASN A 221 10.98 -16.63 -32.10
C ASN A 221 9.48 -16.70 -31.77
N VAL A 222 8.74 -17.58 -32.45
CA VAL A 222 7.31 -17.82 -32.18
C VAL A 222 7.13 -18.35 -30.75
N ARG A 223 7.96 -19.30 -30.31
CA ARG A 223 7.85 -19.86 -28.95
C ARG A 223 8.11 -18.81 -27.88
N ILE A 224 9.15 -17.98 -28.03
CA ILE A 224 9.47 -16.91 -27.09
C ILE A 224 8.33 -15.90 -27.00
N ALA A 225 7.75 -15.50 -28.13
CA ALA A 225 6.62 -14.56 -28.14
C ALA A 225 5.35 -15.17 -27.52
N ALA A 226 5.06 -16.45 -27.79
CA ALA A 226 3.96 -17.17 -27.18
C ALA A 226 4.13 -17.31 -25.66
N GLU A 227 5.33 -17.65 -25.18
CA GLU A 227 5.66 -17.73 -23.76
C GLU A 227 5.46 -16.38 -23.06
N ALA A 228 5.85 -15.27 -23.71
CA ALA A 228 5.71 -13.93 -23.13
C ALA A 228 4.24 -13.52 -22.89
N ILE A 229 3.32 -13.95 -23.74
CA ILE A 229 1.88 -13.62 -23.62
C ILE A 229 1.07 -14.72 -22.90
N ASN A 230 1.66 -15.88 -22.62
CA ASN A 230 0.95 -16.99 -21.98
C ASN A 230 0.65 -16.70 -20.51
N ASP A 231 -0.54 -17.09 -20.08
CA ASP A 231 -1.12 -16.81 -18.77
C ASP A 231 -1.17 -15.30 -18.43
N HIS A 232 -1.18 -14.44 -19.45
CA HIS A 232 -1.31 -13.00 -19.27
C HIS A 232 -2.75 -12.61 -18.93
N LEU A 233 -2.93 -11.93 -17.80
CA LEU A 233 -4.23 -11.56 -17.27
C LEU A 233 -4.50 -10.06 -17.46
N ILE A 234 -5.59 -9.72 -18.14
CA ILE A 234 -5.95 -8.35 -18.49
C ILE A 234 -7.17 -7.91 -17.65
N PRO A 235 -7.06 -6.87 -16.81
CA PRO A 235 -8.19 -6.36 -16.04
C PRO A 235 -9.30 -5.76 -16.93
N PRO A 236 -10.55 -5.73 -16.46
CA PRO A 236 -11.65 -5.10 -17.20
C PRO A 236 -11.35 -3.63 -17.48
N GLY A 237 -11.69 -3.18 -18.69
CA GLY A 237 -11.46 -1.83 -19.20
C GLY A 237 -10.02 -1.51 -19.63
N LYS A 238 -9.04 -2.39 -19.37
CA LYS A 238 -7.63 -2.16 -19.72
C LYS A 238 -7.32 -2.57 -21.15
N VAL A 239 -6.32 -1.92 -21.73
CA VAL A 239 -5.81 -2.20 -23.08
C VAL A 239 -4.60 -3.11 -22.98
N PHE A 240 -4.62 -4.20 -23.72
CA PHE A 240 -3.46 -5.04 -23.97
C PHE A 240 -2.65 -4.48 -25.14
N SER A 241 -1.32 -4.49 -25.01
CA SER A 241 -0.38 -4.14 -26.07
C SER A 241 0.54 -5.32 -26.32
N PHE A 242 0.53 -5.84 -27.54
CA PHE A 242 1.35 -6.99 -27.89
C PHE A 242 2.84 -6.67 -27.74
N ASN A 243 3.30 -5.53 -28.25
CA ASN A 243 4.68 -5.10 -28.08
C ASN A 243 5.03 -4.76 -26.62
N GLY A 244 4.07 -4.23 -25.85
CA GLY A 244 4.26 -3.94 -24.44
C GLY A 244 4.53 -5.19 -23.59
N VAL A 245 3.96 -6.34 -23.99
CA VAL A 245 4.16 -7.62 -23.29
C VAL A 245 5.33 -8.42 -23.87
N VAL A 246 5.47 -8.46 -25.20
CA VAL A 246 6.50 -9.26 -25.88
C VAL A 246 7.89 -8.59 -25.86
N GLY A 247 7.93 -7.26 -25.76
CA GLY A 247 9.18 -6.48 -25.66
C GLY A 247 9.98 -6.37 -26.96
N GLU A 248 11.19 -5.82 -26.89
CA GLU A 248 12.07 -5.64 -28.04
C GLU A 248 12.69 -6.97 -28.52
N ARG A 249 12.80 -7.15 -29.85
CA ARG A 249 13.24 -8.42 -30.47
C ARG A 249 14.77 -8.45 -30.62
N THR A 250 15.48 -8.55 -29.51
CA THR A 250 16.95 -8.57 -29.48
C THR A 250 17.51 -9.99 -29.34
N GLU A 251 18.78 -10.17 -29.74
CA GLU A 251 19.51 -11.44 -29.50
C GLU A 251 19.64 -11.73 -28.00
N ALA A 252 19.81 -10.71 -27.17
CA ALA A 252 19.88 -10.84 -25.71
C ALA A 252 18.57 -11.36 -25.09
N ALA A 253 17.43 -11.05 -25.71
CA ALA A 253 16.12 -11.61 -25.35
C ALA A 253 15.88 -13.01 -25.95
N GLY A 254 16.88 -13.59 -26.63
CA GLY A 254 16.84 -14.94 -27.20
C GLY A 254 16.28 -15.03 -28.61
N TYR A 255 15.95 -13.90 -29.24
CA TYR A 255 15.43 -13.88 -30.61
C TYR A 255 16.54 -14.11 -31.63
N LEU A 256 16.24 -14.89 -32.66
CA LEU A 256 17.16 -15.25 -33.72
C LEU A 256 16.81 -14.54 -35.04
N PRO A 257 17.79 -14.30 -35.93
CA PRO A 257 17.53 -13.76 -37.25
C PRO A 257 16.66 -14.71 -38.08
N ALA A 258 15.51 -14.23 -38.53
CA ALA A 258 14.60 -14.95 -39.42
C ALA A 258 14.00 -13.98 -40.45
N VAL A 259 13.33 -14.51 -41.47
CA VAL A 259 12.76 -13.69 -42.55
C VAL A 259 11.66 -12.78 -41.97
N VAL A 260 11.78 -11.49 -42.25
CA VAL A 260 10.77 -10.44 -42.01
C VAL A 260 10.39 -9.79 -43.33
N PHE A 261 9.20 -9.20 -43.37
CA PHE A 261 8.70 -8.44 -44.52
C PHE A 261 8.72 -6.96 -44.21
N VAL A 262 9.51 -6.18 -44.94
CA VAL A 262 9.65 -4.72 -44.78
C VAL A 262 9.60 -4.09 -46.16
N ASP A 263 8.72 -3.10 -46.37
CA ASP A 263 8.58 -2.35 -47.63
C ASP A 263 8.57 -3.24 -48.88
N ASN A 264 7.70 -4.26 -48.89
CA ASN A 264 7.58 -5.25 -49.96
C ASN A 264 8.84 -6.09 -50.24
N SER A 265 9.82 -6.08 -49.34
CA SER A 265 11.06 -6.85 -49.43
C SER A 265 11.19 -7.88 -48.31
N MET A 266 11.95 -8.94 -48.55
CA MET A 266 12.28 -9.96 -47.55
C MET A 266 13.71 -9.75 -47.08
N ILE A 267 13.89 -9.42 -45.81
CA ILE A 267 15.20 -9.32 -45.16
C ILE A 267 15.25 -10.27 -43.96
N LYS A 268 16.45 -10.51 -43.40
CA LYS A 268 16.60 -11.24 -42.15
C LYS A 268 16.79 -10.25 -41.00
N GLU A 269 15.95 -10.38 -39.99
CA GLU A 269 16.01 -9.58 -38.77
C GLU A 269 15.65 -10.45 -37.57
N ASN A 270 16.10 -10.05 -36.39
CA ASN A 270 15.74 -10.73 -35.15
C ASN A 270 14.22 -10.67 -34.94
N GLY A 271 13.63 -11.80 -34.54
CA GLY A 271 12.19 -11.87 -34.31
C GLY A 271 11.34 -12.13 -35.55
N GLY A 272 11.95 -12.47 -36.69
CA GLY A 272 11.19 -12.95 -37.85
C GLY A 272 10.28 -14.14 -37.49
N GLY A 273 8.99 -14.03 -37.83
CA GLY A 273 7.95 -15.00 -37.48
C GLY A 273 6.92 -14.52 -36.46
N ILE A 274 7.24 -13.52 -35.63
CA ILE A 274 6.40 -13.07 -34.50
C ILE A 274 5.06 -12.46 -34.93
N CYS A 275 4.96 -11.93 -36.15
CA CYS A 275 3.67 -11.48 -36.66
C CYS A 275 2.63 -12.62 -36.76
N GLN A 276 3.06 -13.89 -36.72
CA GLN A 276 2.16 -15.03 -36.57
C GLN A 276 1.48 -15.05 -35.20
N ASP A 277 2.21 -14.75 -34.14
CA ASP A 277 1.69 -14.69 -32.78
C ASP A 277 0.65 -13.59 -32.63
N SER A 278 0.96 -12.37 -33.06
CA SER A 278 0.02 -11.25 -33.05
C SER A 278 -1.19 -11.51 -33.94
N SER A 279 -1.02 -12.15 -35.11
CA SER A 279 -2.14 -12.51 -35.99
C SER A 279 -3.01 -13.61 -35.40
N THR A 280 -2.42 -14.60 -34.72
CA THR A 280 -3.16 -15.68 -34.04
C THR A 280 -3.96 -15.09 -32.87
N LEU A 281 -3.35 -14.19 -32.10
CA LEU A 281 -4.02 -13.48 -31.01
C LEU A 281 -5.16 -12.61 -31.54
N PHE A 282 -4.92 -11.85 -32.62
CA PHE A 282 -5.95 -11.04 -33.27
C PHE A 282 -7.17 -11.87 -33.68
N GLN A 283 -6.97 -13.06 -34.24
CA GLN A 283 -8.08 -13.91 -34.65
C GLN A 283 -8.88 -14.42 -33.44
N ALA A 284 -8.22 -14.78 -32.33
CA ALA A 284 -8.90 -15.13 -31.08
C ALA A 284 -9.66 -13.93 -30.48
N VAL A 285 -9.06 -12.72 -30.51
CA VAL A 285 -9.68 -11.46 -30.06
C VAL A 285 -10.93 -11.13 -30.90
N ARG A 286 -10.86 -11.33 -32.22
CA ARG A 286 -11.97 -11.15 -33.15
C ARG A 286 -13.12 -12.12 -32.84
N GLN A 287 -12.82 -13.39 -32.56
CA GLN A 287 -13.83 -14.37 -32.14
C GLN A 287 -14.51 -13.99 -30.83
N ALA A 288 -13.74 -13.43 -29.88
CA ALA A 288 -14.24 -12.94 -28.61
C ALA A 288 -15.00 -11.59 -28.71
N ASN A 289 -15.12 -11.04 -29.93
CA ASN A 289 -15.78 -9.76 -30.20
C ASN A 289 -15.27 -8.61 -29.30
N LEU A 290 -13.97 -8.59 -29.04
CA LEU A 290 -13.31 -7.55 -28.23
C LEU A 290 -13.00 -6.31 -29.06
N ALA A 291 -12.99 -5.15 -28.42
CA ALA A 291 -12.69 -3.88 -29.09
C ALA A 291 -11.20 -3.79 -29.52
N ILE A 292 -10.96 -3.61 -30.81
CA ILE A 292 -9.62 -3.42 -31.38
C ILE A 292 -9.25 -1.94 -31.34
N GLU A 293 -8.11 -1.63 -30.73
CA GLU A 293 -7.58 -0.27 -30.57
C GLU A 293 -6.54 0.05 -31.64
N GLU A 294 -5.77 -0.96 -32.07
CA GLU A 294 -4.78 -0.83 -33.14
C GLU A 294 -4.59 -2.16 -33.86
N LYS A 295 -4.59 -2.10 -35.20
CA LYS A 295 -4.27 -3.24 -36.05
C LYS A 295 -3.72 -2.74 -37.39
N HIS A 296 -2.63 -3.35 -37.83
CA HIS A 296 -2.05 -3.15 -39.16
C HIS A 296 -2.03 -4.47 -39.93
N THR A 297 -1.97 -4.41 -41.25
CA THR A 297 -1.87 -5.59 -42.11
C THR A 297 -0.61 -5.53 -42.95
N HIS A 298 -0.03 -6.68 -43.28
CA HIS A 298 1.09 -6.76 -44.20
C HIS A 298 0.65 -6.29 -45.59
N SER A 299 1.58 -5.65 -46.30
CA SER A 299 1.39 -5.31 -47.72
C SER A 299 1.46 -6.55 -48.62
N LEU A 300 2.17 -7.60 -48.19
CA LEU A 300 2.35 -8.87 -48.90
C LEU A 300 1.56 -10.01 -48.23
N PRO A 301 1.01 -10.96 -49.02
CA PRO A 301 0.36 -12.15 -48.48
C PRO A 301 1.31 -13.00 -47.61
N ILE A 302 0.75 -13.56 -46.54
CA ILE A 302 1.45 -14.43 -45.59
C ILE A 302 0.74 -15.79 -45.52
N SER A 303 1.47 -16.83 -45.11
CA SER A 303 1.01 -18.23 -45.22
C SER A 303 0.24 -18.76 -44.02
N TYR A 304 0.14 -18.02 -42.91
CA TYR A 304 -0.40 -18.50 -41.63
C TYR A 304 -1.77 -17.93 -41.26
N VAL A 305 -2.31 -16.97 -42.02
CA VAL A 305 -3.70 -16.50 -41.93
C VAL A 305 -4.20 -16.05 -43.31
N LEU A 306 -5.52 -15.93 -43.46
CA LEU A 306 -6.15 -15.40 -44.68
C LEU A 306 -5.77 -13.92 -44.91
N LYS A 307 -5.82 -13.49 -46.18
CA LYS A 307 -5.51 -12.11 -46.57
C LYS A 307 -6.37 -11.10 -45.79
N GLY A 308 -5.73 -10.11 -45.17
CA GLY A 308 -6.37 -9.06 -44.38
C GLY A 308 -6.79 -9.49 -42.96
N GLN A 309 -6.62 -10.77 -42.61
CA GLN A 309 -6.92 -11.33 -41.29
C GLN A 309 -5.68 -11.39 -40.39
N ASP A 310 -4.70 -10.56 -40.68
CA ASP A 310 -3.44 -10.47 -39.97
C ASP A 310 -3.33 -9.20 -39.13
N ALA A 311 -2.41 -9.25 -38.17
CA ALA A 311 -2.04 -8.14 -37.31
C ALA A 311 -0.51 -8.01 -37.32
N THR A 312 0.02 -7.13 -38.15
CA THR A 312 1.46 -6.85 -38.25
C THR A 312 1.93 -6.06 -37.04
N VAL A 313 3.09 -6.43 -36.50
CA VAL A 313 3.75 -5.72 -35.41
C VAL A 313 5.20 -5.44 -35.75
N PHE A 314 5.69 -4.29 -35.30
CA PHE A 314 7.09 -3.88 -35.36
C PHE A 314 7.38 -3.06 -34.11
N TYR A 315 8.33 -3.50 -33.29
CA TYR A 315 8.58 -2.87 -31.99
C TYR A 315 8.93 -1.39 -32.17
N GLY A 316 8.28 -0.52 -31.38
CA GLY A 316 8.44 0.93 -31.46
C GLY A 316 7.71 1.63 -32.61
N LEU A 317 7.06 0.91 -33.53
CA LEU A 317 6.37 1.50 -34.69
C LEU A 317 4.93 1.00 -34.90
N LEU A 318 4.71 -0.31 -34.99
CA LEU A 318 3.41 -0.94 -35.28
C LEU A 318 3.05 -1.90 -34.15
N ASP A 319 1.86 -1.79 -33.58
CA ASP A 319 1.40 -2.67 -32.52
C ASP A 319 0.05 -3.32 -32.82
N PHE A 320 -0.23 -4.41 -32.12
CA PHE A 320 -1.57 -4.96 -32.02
C PHE A 320 -2.10 -4.68 -30.62
N ARG A 321 -3.15 -3.85 -30.54
CA ARG A 321 -3.77 -3.43 -29.29
C ARG A 321 -5.25 -3.70 -29.31
N PHE A 322 -5.76 -4.22 -28.20
CA PHE A 322 -7.19 -4.42 -27.99
C PHE A 322 -7.55 -4.14 -26.53
N ARG A 323 -8.80 -3.78 -26.29
CA ARG A 323 -9.32 -3.54 -24.96
C ARG A 323 -10.03 -4.79 -24.44
N ASN A 324 -9.78 -5.13 -23.18
CA ASN A 324 -10.70 -6.01 -22.46
C ASN A 324 -11.94 -5.18 -22.09
N ASP A 325 -12.93 -5.13 -22.96
CA ASP A 325 -14.21 -4.46 -22.72
C ASP A 325 -15.30 -5.40 -22.14
N THR A 326 -14.88 -6.58 -21.64
CA THR A 326 -15.74 -7.50 -20.89
C THR A 326 -15.98 -7.01 -19.45
N GLN A 327 -16.94 -7.63 -18.75
CA GLN A 327 -17.23 -7.32 -17.35
C GLN A 327 -16.26 -7.96 -16.33
N GLY A 328 -15.26 -8.72 -16.80
CA GLY A 328 -14.35 -9.48 -15.96
C GLY A 328 -12.91 -9.41 -16.44
N TYR A 329 -12.04 -10.16 -15.76
CA TYR A 329 -10.67 -10.36 -16.23
C TYR A 329 -10.66 -11.29 -17.45
N LEU A 330 -9.72 -11.03 -18.36
CA LEU A 330 -9.48 -11.84 -19.54
C LEU A 330 -8.10 -12.49 -19.45
N LEU A 331 -8.03 -13.81 -19.56
CA LEU A 331 -6.78 -14.58 -19.56
C LEU A 331 -6.42 -14.97 -20.98
N ILE A 332 -5.17 -14.68 -21.38
CA ILE A 332 -4.57 -15.22 -22.60
C ILE A 332 -3.84 -16.52 -22.25
N SER A 333 -4.17 -17.62 -22.91
CA SER A 333 -3.33 -18.82 -22.94
C SER A 333 -2.75 -18.98 -24.33
N ALA A 334 -1.43 -18.94 -24.45
CA ALA A 334 -0.71 -19.11 -25.71
C ALA A 334 0.20 -20.33 -25.60
N ARG A 335 -0.01 -21.30 -26.48
CA ARG A 335 0.71 -22.57 -26.46
C ARG A 335 1.23 -22.93 -27.83
N THR A 336 2.44 -23.47 -27.85
CA THR A 336 3.04 -24.02 -29.06
C THR A 336 3.24 -25.52 -28.91
N GLY A 337 2.99 -26.26 -29.98
CA GLY A 337 3.46 -27.65 -30.11
C GLY A 337 4.63 -27.76 -31.08
N GLU A 338 4.72 -28.91 -31.76
CA GLU A 338 5.77 -29.17 -32.74
C GLU A 338 5.72 -28.16 -33.91
N ASN A 339 4.54 -27.93 -34.47
CA ASN A 339 4.34 -27.14 -35.70
C ASN A 339 3.11 -26.22 -35.66
N TRP A 340 2.59 -25.90 -34.47
CA TRP A 340 1.39 -25.09 -34.29
C TRP A 340 1.51 -24.12 -33.12
N LEU A 341 0.78 -23.02 -33.20
CA LEU A 341 0.54 -22.03 -32.15
C LEU A 341 -0.98 -21.93 -31.95
N ARG A 342 -1.46 -22.13 -30.73
CA ARG A 342 -2.87 -21.97 -30.35
C ARG A 342 -2.98 -20.90 -29.27
N ILE A 343 -3.86 -19.93 -29.50
CA ILE A 343 -4.14 -18.87 -28.53
C ILE A 343 -5.61 -18.95 -28.15
N ARG A 344 -5.85 -19.07 -26.84
CA ARG A 344 -7.18 -19.09 -26.22
C ARG A 344 -7.37 -17.89 -25.32
N LEU A 345 -8.56 -17.31 -25.36
CA LEU A 345 -9.00 -16.26 -24.48
C LEU A 345 -10.06 -16.83 -23.54
N PHE A 346 -9.79 -16.80 -22.24
CA PHE A 346 -10.74 -17.19 -21.21
C PHE A 346 -11.27 -15.95 -20.49
N GLY A 347 -12.56 -15.92 -20.22
CA GLY A 347 -13.20 -14.79 -19.55
C GLY A 347 -14.56 -15.13 -18.96
N LEU A 348 -15.32 -14.08 -18.67
CA LEU A 348 -16.73 -14.16 -18.30
C LEU A 348 -17.56 -13.87 -19.56
N ALA A 349 -18.35 -14.84 -20.02
CA ALA A 349 -19.20 -14.63 -21.18
C ALA A 349 -20.40 -13.72 -20.88
N ASP A 350 -20.79 -12.91 -21.86
CA ASP A 350 -22.02 -12.11 -21.85
C ASP A 350 -22.61 -11.99 -23.28
N ASP A 351 -23.67 -11.21 -23.46
CA ASP A 351 -24.33 -11.04 -24.75
C ASP A 351 -23.42 -10.39 -25.82
N ARG A 352 -22.43 -9.59 -25.41
CA ARG A 352 -21.45 -8.96 -26.32
C ARG A 352 -20.25 -9.86 -26.57
N HIS A 353 -19.88 -10.69 -25.60
CA HIS A 353 -18.74 -11.61 -25.63
C HIS A 353 -19.22 -13.04 -25.31
N PRO A 354 -19.95 -13.70 -26.24
CA PRO A 354 -20.54 -15.00 -25.97
C PRO A 354 -19.48 -16.10 -25.87
N THR A 355 -19.81 -17.17 -25.15
CA THR A 355 -18.98 -18.39 -25.16
C THR A 355 -18.82 -18.90 -26.59
N LEU A 356 -17.57 -19.13 -26.99
CA LEU A 356 -17.22 -19.64 -28.29
C LEU A 356 -17.73 -21.07 -28.47
N LYS A 357 -18.46 -21.30 -29.57
CA LYS A 357 -19.00 -22.63 -29.90
C LYS A 357 -18.09 -23.43 -30.82
N ASN A 358 -17.48 -22.76 -31.80
CA ASN A 358 -16.70 -23.38 -32.84
C ASN A 358 -15.33 -22.69 -32.94
N PRO A 359 -14.25 -23.32 -32.46
CA PRO A 359 -12.90 -22.81 -32.67
C PRO A 359 -12.51 -22.88 -34.15
N GLU A 360 -11.58 -22.03 -34.57
CA GLU A 360 -11.09 -21.99 -35.97
C GLU A 360 -9.56 -22.14 -36.02
N GLY A 361 -9.05 -22.53 -37.18
CA GLY A 361 -7.62 -22.58 -37.42
C GLY A 361 -7.25 -22.51 -38.89
N TYR A 362 -6.02 -22.11 -39.16
CA TYR A 362 -5.51 -21.88 -40.52
C TYR A 362 -4.08 -22.41 -40.71
N PRO A 363 -3.76 -23.09 -41.83
CA PRO A 363 -4.58 -23.29 -43.03
C PRO A 363 -5.62 -24.41 -42.92
N THR A 364 -5.49 -25.28 -41.92
CA THR A 364 -6.41 -26.38 -41.67
C THR A 364 -7.11 -26.17 -40.32
N SER A 365 -8.43 -26.25 -40.31
CA SER A 365 -9.18 -26.43 -39.06
C SER A 365 -9.19 -27.92 -38.70
N PRO A 366 -9.01 -28.29 -37.43
CA PRO A 366 -9.21 -29.66 -36.95
C PRO A 366 -10.61 -30.17 -37.30
N VAL A 367 -10.70 -31.46 -37.60
CA VAL A 367 -11.98 -32.12 -37.91
C VAL A 367 -12.86 -32.22 -36.66
N ASP A 368 -12.24 -32.39 -35.49
CA ASP A 368 -12.89 -32.36 -34.17
C ASP A 368 -11.92 -31.78 -33.13
N TRP A 369 -12.31 -30.68 -32.48
CA TRP A 369 -11.52 -30.00 -31.47
C TRP A 369 -11.49 -30.71 -30.11
N HIS A 370 -12.43 -31.62 -29.84
CA HIS A 370 -12.43 -32.45 -28.64
C HIS A 370 -11.44 -33.61 -28.75
N LEU A 371 -11.03 -33.96 -29.97
CA LEU A 371 -10.03 -34.99 -30.28
C LEU A 371 -8.67 -34.41 -30.65
N ASP A 372 -8.53 -33.08 -30.70
CA ASP A 372 -7.25 -32.42 -30.95
C ASP A 372 -6.35 -32.64 -29.70
N PRO A 373 -5.20 -33.33 -29.82
CA PRO A 373 -4.35 -33.71 -28.67
C PRO A 373 -3.63 -32.53 -27.96
N LYS A 374 -4.14 -31.29 -28.09
CA LYS A 374 -3.47 -30.01 -27.79
C LYS A 374 -4.06 -29.20 -26.63
#